data_AF-A0A0F9IKG8-F1
#
_entry.id   AF-A0A0F9IKG8-F1
#
_cell.length_a   1.000
_cell.length_b   1.000
_cell.length_c   1.000
_cell.angle_alpha   90.00
_cell.angle_beta   90.00
_cell.angle_gamma   90.00
#
_symmetry.space_group_name_H-M   'P 1'
#
loop_
_entity.id
_entity.type
_entity.pdbx_description
1 polymer ?
#
loop_
_entity_poly.entity_id
_entity_poly.type
_entity_poly.pdbx_seq_one_letter_code
_entity_poly.pdbx_strand_id
1 'polypeptide(L)'
;MAYEIKEFKVNDSITLKLENNKTNIYIKGELFQQCKYLLLNIPLEEANNINSVDDIAENLDDSLHGRDGVVFDISPDVEFWAHSSNLQVWCEHSYDTRLLHSNLAFALLKKLAEIGDVIARKKLKEEISKRYVFGNFKIKDFLSEEGFLDILSKEELLSLVDEGDIFLKLEQLVGQTLRINTIDFPDPKGFVINKGLIT
;
A
#
# COMPACT_ATOMS: atom_id res chain seq x y z
N MET A 1 39.18 3.03 6.39
CA MET A 1 38.48 1.83 6.88
C MET A 1 37.47 1.45 5.82
N ALA A 2 37.55 0.24 5.26
CA ALA A 2 36.53 -0.24 4.34
C ALA A 2 35.28 -0.53 5.17
N TYR A 3 34.18 0.18 4.92
CA TYR A 3 32.90 -0.16 5.53
C TYR A 3 32.47 -1.50 4.94
N GLU A 4 32.29 -2.51 5.80
CA GLU A 4 31.78 -3.81 5.39
C GLU A 4 30.32 -3.64 4.96
N ILE A 5 30.05 -3.83 3.67
CA ILE A 5 28.69 -3.78 3.14
C ILE A 5 28.00 -5.06 3.60
N LYS A 6 27.01 -4.95 4.49
CA LYS A 6 26.15 -6.07 4.87
C LYS A 6 24.98 -6.15 3.90
N GLU A 7 24.71 -7.36 3.42
CA GLU A 7 23.62 -7.65 2.51
C GLU A 7 22.77 -8.78 3.08
N PHE A 8 21.45 -8.63 2.99
CA PHE A 8 20.49 -9.64 3.38
C PHE A 8 19.46 -9.84 2.27
N LYS A 9 19.49 -11.02 1.65
CA LYS A 9 18.53 -11.38 0.60
C LYS A 9 17.27 -11.96 1.26
N VAL A 10 16.17 -11.21 1.21
CA VAL A 10 14.86 -11.66 1.73
C VAL A 10 14.24 -12.70 0.81
N ASN A 11 14.23 -12.44 -0.50
CA ASN A 11 13.79 -13.39 -1.53
C ASN A 11 14.44 -13.03 -2.89
N ASP A 12 13.98 -13.63 -3.98
CA ASP A 12 14.54 -13.38 -5.33
C ASP A 12 14.28 -11.99 -5.91
N SER A 13 13.43 -11.21 -5.27
CA SER A 13 13.07 -9.86 -5.69
C SER A 13 13.54 -8.81 -4.69
N ILE A 14 13.66 -9.11 -3.40
CA ILE A 14 13.91 -8.15 -2.32
C ILE A 14 15.24 -8.41 -1.65
N THR A 15 16.04 -7.37 -1.48
CA THR A 15 17.34 -7.42 -0.79
C THR A 15 17.52 -6.16 0.04
N LEU A 16 17.99 -6.29 1.28
CA LEU A 16 18.40 -5.15 2.10
C LEU A 16 19.92 -5.03 2.10
N LYS A 17 20.44 -3.80 2.11
CA LYS A 17 21.86 -3.52 2.27
C LYS A 17 22.08 -2.46 3.33
N LEU A 18 23.07 -2.67 4.20
CA LEU A 18 23.56 -1.66 5.13
C LEU A 18 24.69 -0.88 4.47
N GLU A 19 24.40 0.35 4.05
CA GLU A 19 25.32 1.21 3.31
C GLU A 19 25.37 2.59 3.98
N ASN A 20 26.57 3.08 4.32
CA ASN A 20 26.75 4.37 5.00
C ASN A 20 25.90 4.49 6.29
N ASN A 21 25.86 3.42 7.10
CA ASN A 21 25.05 3.31 8.32
C ASN A 21 23.53 3.46 8.09
N LYS A 22 23.05 3.20 6.86
CA LYS A 22 21.62 3.21 6.54
C LYS A 22 21.20 1.90 5.90
N THR A 23 20.05 1.39 6.35
CA THR A 23 19.42 0.22 5.75
C THR A 23 18.64 0.65 4.51
N ASN A 24 19.05 0.13 3.35
CA ASN A 24 18.43 0.39 2.06
C ASN A 24 17.73 -0.87 1.55
N ILE A 25 16.51 -0.73 1.02
CA ILE A 25 15.78 -1.82 0.38
C ILE A 25 16.01 -1.74 -1.13
N TYR A 26 16.24 -2.89 -1.76
CA TYR A 26 16.41 -3.04 -3.20
C TYR A 26 15.37 -4.02 -3.73
N ILE A 27 14.71 -3.65 -4.83
CA ILE A 27 13.78 -4.51 -5.56
C ILE A 27 14.37 -4.82 -6.93
N LYS A 28 14.66 -6.10 -7.21
CA LYS A 28 15.38 -6.58 -8.41
C LYS A 28 16.70 -5.82 -8.66
N GLY A 29 17.39 -5.45 -7.59
CA GLY A 29 18.65 -4.71 -7.65
C GLY A 29 18.50 -3.19 -7.82
N GLU A 30 17.28 -2.67 -7.99
CA GLU A 30 17.00 -1.23 -8.01
C GLU A 30 16.73 -0.72 -6.59
N LEU A 31 17.36 0.40 -6.21
CA LEU A 31 17.13 1.03 -4.91
C LEU A 31 15.66 1.48 -4.79
N PHE A 32 14.96 0.97 -3.78
CA PHE A 32 13.59 1.32 -3.48
C PHE A 32 13.55 2.61 -2.66
N GLN A 33 13.30 3.74 -3.33
CA GLN A 33 13.29 5.07 -2.71
C GLN A 33 11.90 5.54 -2.22
N GLN A 34 10.86 4.74 -2.47
CA GLN A 34 9.47 5.11 -2.16
C GLN A 34 9.14 4.89 -0.68
N CYS A 35 9.63 5.79 0.17
CA CYS A 35 9.11 6.02 1.53
C CYS A 35 9.01 7.51 1.91
N LYS A 36 9.24 8.46 0.98
CA LYS A 36 9.28 9.89 1.33
C LYS A 36 7.95 10.63 1.24
N TYR A 37 6.92 10.04 0.65
CA TYR A 37 5.63 10.71 0.42
C TYR A 37 4.49 9.85 0.95
N LEU A 38 4.22 10.02 2.24
CA LEU A 38 3.01 9.61 2.90
C LEU A 38 1.85 10.38 2.26
N LEU A 39 0.99 9.71 1.51
CA LEU A 39 -0.18 10.35 0.94
C LEU A 39 -1.25 10.45 2.02
N LEU A 40 -1.34 11.68 2.53
CA LEU A 40 -2.40 12.25 3.35
C LEU A 40 -2.49 11.68 4.76
N ASN A 41 -1.80 12.36 5.69
CA ASN A 41 -2.03 12.28 7.13
C ASN A 41 -3.48 12.70 7.40
N ILE A 42 -4.39 11.75 7.65
CA ILE A 42 -5.76 12.03 8.08
C ILE A 42 -5.88 11.59 9.54
N PRO A 43 -6.29 12.48 10.48
CA PRO A 43 -6.28 12.21 11.91
C PRO A 43 -7.09 10.97 12.30
N LEU A 44 -6.48 10.16 13.15
CA LEU A 44 -6.94 8.85 13.60
C LEU A 44 -7.96 8.94 14.76
N GLU A 45 -9.01 9.76 14.65
CA GLU A 45 -10.04 9.82 15.71
C GLU A 45 -11.22 8.85 15.49
N GLU A 46 -11.20 8.01 14.44
CA GLU A 46 -12.26 7.02 14.18
C GLU A 46 -11.74 5.61 13.85
N ALA A 47 -10.52 5.25 14.24
CA ALA A 47 -10.01 3.87 14.16
C ALA A 47 -10.47 3.04 15.38
N ASN A 48 -11.77 2.80 15.48
CA ASN A 48 -12.29 1.96 16.56
C ASN A 48 -11.96 0.48 16.31
N ASN A 49 -11.00 -0.01 17.09
CA ASN A 49 -10.54 -1.38 17.34
C ASN A 49 -9.40 -1.90 16.44
N ILE A 50 -8.23 -1.96 17.08
CA ILE A 50 -6.88 -2.35 16.67
C ILE A 50 -6.85 -3.55 15.70
N ASN A 51 -6.31 -3.34 14.49
CA ASN A 51 -6.22 -4.35 13.41
C ASN A 51 -4.88 -4.32 12.63
N SER A 52 -3.96 -3.37 12.90
CA SER A 52 -2.71 -3.17 12.14
C SER A 52 -1.50 -2.85 13.03
N VAL A 53 -0.28 -3.07 12.53
CA VAL A 53 0.97 -2.55 13.13
C VAL A 53 0.98 -1.02 13.17
N ASP A 54 0.18 -0.36 12.33
CA ASP A 54 0.02 1.09 12.34
C ASP A 54 -0.53 1.62 13.67
N ASP A 55 -1.45 0.89 14.30
CA ASP A 55 -2.04 1.25 15.60
C ASP A 55 -0.97 1.26 16.72
N ILE A 56 0.07 0.44 16.56
CA ILE A 56 1.22 0.39 17.47
C ILE A 56 2.23 1.45 17.08
N ALA A 57 2.46 1.67 15.78
CA ALA A 57 3.45 2.60 15.26
C ALA A 57 3.10 4.06 15.58
N GLU A 58 1.84 4.48 15.51
CA GLU A 58 1.46 5.86 15.91
C GLU A 58 1.66 6.09 17.41
N ASN A 59 1.34 5.10 18.25
CA ASN A 59 1.61 5.15 19.69
C ASN A 59 3.12 5.01 20.01
N LEU A 60 3.89 4.35 19.14
CA LEU A 60 5.35 4.24 19.26
C LEU A 60 6.06 5.50 18.77
N ASP A 61 5.59 6.13 17.69
CA ASP A 61 6.19 7.34 17.12
C ASP A 61 6.04 8.50 18.11
N ASP A 62 4.88 8.63 18.76
CA ASP A 62 4.67 9.59 19.86
C ASP A 62 5.45 9.25 21.15
N SER A 63 5.78 7.98 21.40
CA SER A 63 6.58 7.59 22.59
C SER A 63 8.10 7.56 22.33
N LEU A 64 8.52 7.43 21.07
CA LEU A 64 9.91 7.57 20.61
C LEU A 64 10.26 9.04 20.30
N HIS A 65 9.26 9.87 20.00
CA HIS A 65 9.35 11.33 19.99
C HIS A 65 8.93 11.97 21.32
N GLY A 66 9.50 11.48 22.43
CA GLY A 66 9.76 12.33 23.59
C GLY A 66 8.58 12.69 24.49
N ARG A 67 8.29 11.80 25.44
CA ARG A 67 8.27 12.24 26.84
C ARG A 67 9.59 11.82 27.46
N ASP A 68 10.49 12.80 27.62
CA ASP A 68 11.76 12.72 28.33
C ASP A 68 12.77 11.65 27.87
N GLY A 69 13.56 11.99 26.83
CA GLY A 69 15.01 11.81 26.89
C GLY A 69 15.62 10.40 26.85
N VAL A 70 14.90 9.35 26.47
CA VAL A 70 15.50 8.04 26.20
C VAL A 70 15.52 7.78 24.69
N VAL A 71 16.52 8.33 24.01
CA VAL A 71 16.92 7.84 22.69
C VAL A 71 17.58 6.49 22.91
N PHE A 72 16.89 5.39 22.61
CA PHE A 72 17.59 4.12 22.45
C PHE A 72 18.47 4.26 21.19
N ASP A 73 19.77 4.44 21.40
CA ASP A 73 20.76 4.46 20.33
C ASP A 73 20.92 3.02 19.82
N ILE A 74 20.00 2.59 18.95
CA ILE A 74 20.06 1.30 18.29
C ILE A 74 21.18 1.40 17.25
N SER A 75 22.17 0.52 17.32
CA SER A 75 23.24 0.53 16.34
C SER A 75 22.67 0.24 14.93
N PRO A 76 23.24 0.82 13.86
CA PRO A 76 22.80 0.56 12.50
C PRO A 76 22.74 -0.93 12.14
N ASP A 77 23.60 -1.73 12.75
CA ASP A 77 23.60 -3.19 12.63
C ASP A 77 22.37 -3.86 13.24
N VAL A 78 21.99 -3.48 14.45
CA VAL A 78 20.82 -4.04 15.13
C VAL A 78 19.55 -3.64 14.39
N GLU A 79 19.47 -2.38 13.96
CA GLU A 79 18.36 -1.88 13.15
C GLU A 79 18.26 -2.64 11.81
N PHE A 80 19.39 -2.85 11.13
CA PHE A 80 19.44 -3.61 9.87
C PHE A 80 18.86 -5.01 10.01
N TRP A 81 19.24 -5.76 11.06
CA TRP A 81 18.72 -7.10 11.28
C TRP A 81 17.24 -7.09 11.65
N ALA A 82 16.78 -6.11 12.45
CA ALA A 82 15.37 -5.98 12.80
C ALA A 82 14.48 -5.71 11.57
N HIS A 83 14.89 -4.78 10.70
CA HIS A 83 14.18 -4.52 9.43
C HIS A 83 14.22 -5.74 8.51
N SER A 84 15.36 -6.40 8.42
CA SER A 84 15.54 -7.60 7.60
C SER A 84 14.61 -8.74 8.04
N SER A 85 14.52 -9.00 9.35
CA SER A 85 13.63 -10.04 9.89
C SER A 85 12.16 -9.71 9.68
N ASN A 86 11.77 -8.46 9.89
CA ASN A 86 10.37 -8.04 9.67
C ASN A 86 9.98 -8.20 8.19
N LEU A 87 10.85 -7.79 7.28
CA LEU A 87 10.58 -7.90 5.85
C LEU A 87 10.60 -9.34 5.36
N GLN A 88 11.46 -10.20 5.94
CA GLN A 88 11.45 -11.63 5.69
C GLN A 88 10.13 -12.26 6.11
N VAL A 89 9.70 -12.05 7.36
CA VAL A 89 8.43 -12.59 7.88
C VAL A 89 7.25 -12.10 7.05
N TRP A 90 7.23 -10.81 6.67
CA TRP A 90 6.22 -10.26 5.77
C TRP A 90 6.15 -11.01 4.43
N CYS A 91 7.30 -11.34 3.82
CA CYS A 91 7.35 -12.12 2.58
C CYS A 91 6.91 -13.57 2.77
N GLU A 92 7.38 -14.24 3.82
CA GLU A 92 7.06 -15.64 4.13
C GLU A 92 5.56 -15.82 4.39
N HIS A 93 4.91 -14.80 4.95
CA HIS A 93 3.47 -14.76 5.18
C HIS A 93 2.66 -14.21 4.01
N SER A 94 3.17 -14.35 2.78
CA SER A 94 2.46 -13.96 1.55
C SER A 94 2.02 -12.49 1.55
N TYR A 95 2.92 -11.62 2.01
CA TYR A 95 2.76 -10.17 2.06
C TYR A 95 1.55 -9.73 2.92
N ASP A 96 1.35 -10.39 4.06
CA ASP A 96 0.33 -10.01 5.02
C ASP A 96 0.56 -8.56 5.52
N THR A 97 -0.31 -7.66 5.08
CA THR A 97 -0.21 -6.21 5.31
C THR A 97 -0.31 -5.80 6.77
N ARG A 98 -0.66 -6.74 7.66
CA ARG A 98 -0.66 -6.54 9.12
C ARG A 98 0.73 -6.70 9.74
N LEU A 99 1.72 -7.24 9.03
CA LEU A 99 3.06 -7.55 9.55
C LEU A 99 4.09 -6.45 9.28
N LEU A 100 3.71 -5.43 8.51
CA LEU A 100 4.56 -4.31 8.13
C LEU A 100 3.72 -3.03 8.16
N HIS A 101 4.34 -1.91 8.52
CA HIS A 101 3.67 -0.61 8.48
C HIS A 101 3.01 -0.39 7.11
N SER A 102 1.74 -0.02 7.09
CA SER A 102 0.89 -0.11 5.89
C SER A 102 1.39 0.75 4.74
N ASN A 103 2.09 1.84 5.02
CA ASN A 103 2.68 2.68 3.98
C ASN A 103 3.85 2.01 3.26
N LEU A 104 4.72 1.33 4.02
CA LEU A 104 5.82 0.57 3.44
C LEU A 104 5.27 -0.68 2.73
N ALA A 105 4.33 -1.39 3.35
CA ALA A 105 3.68 -2.57 2.76
C ALA A 105 3.03 -2.23 1.41
N PHE A 106 2.25 -1.15 1.36
CA PHE A 106 1.56 -0.72 0.14
C PHE A 106 2.54 -0.35 -0.98
N ALA A 107 3.58 0.44 -0.67
CA ALA A 107 4.56 0.86 -1.67
C ALA A 107 5.39 -0.33 -2.19
N LEU A 108 5.75 -1.28 -1.33
CA LEU A 108 6.43 -2.51 -1.73
C LEU A 108 5.51 -3.40 -2.59
N LEU A 109 4.26 -3.60 -2.18
CA LEU A 109 3.27 -4.35 -2.97
C LEU A 109 3.12 -3.76 -4.38
N LYS A 110 3.06 -2.43 -4.48
CA LYS A 110 3.01 -1.72 -5.76
C LYS A 110 4.21 -2.08 -6.64
N LYS A 111 5.44 -1.86 -6.13
CA LYS A 111 6.67 -2.12 -6.90
C LYS A 111 6.82 -3.61 -7.26
N LEU A 112 6.45 -4.52 -6.36
CA LEU A 112 6.46 -5.97 -6.61
C LEU A 112 5.43 -6.37 -7.68
N ALA A 113 4.23 -5.78 -7.65
CA ALA A 113 3.21 -6.01 -8.67
C ALA A 113 3.64 -5.48 -10.05
N GLU A 114 4.31 -4.32 -10.10
CA GLU A 114 4.87 -3.73 -11.32
C GLU A 114 5.91 -4.64 -11.98
N ILE A 115 6.76 -5.32 -11.20
CA ILE A 115 7.73 -6.29 -11.72
C ILE A 115 7.13 -7.68 -11.99
N GLY A 116 5.80 -7.84 -11.86
CA GLY A 116 5.07 -9.04 -12.24
C GLY A 116 4.82 -10.07 -11.13
N ASP A 117 5.05 -9.74 -9.84
CA ASP A 117 4.68 -10.63 -8.73
C ASP A 117 3.14 -10.71 -8.61
N VAL A 118 2.59 -11.89 -8.92
CA VAL A 118 1.15 -12.14 -8.94
C VAL A 118 0.54 -12.11 -7.53
N ILE A 119 1.28 -12.57 -6.52
CA ILE A 119 0.81 -12.57 -5.13
C ILE A 119 0.77 -11.13 -4.62
N ALA A 120 1.82 -10.35 -4.88
CA ALA A 120 1.86 -8.94 -4.53
C ALA A 120 0.77 -8.15 -5.25
N ARG A 121 0.52 -8.42 -6.54
CA ARG A 121 -0.59 -7.80 -7.28
C ARG A 121 -1.94 -8.10 -6.65
N LYS A 122 -2.20 -9.34 -6.28
CA LYS A 122 -3.45 -9.71 -5.60
C LYS A 122 -3.59 -8.97 -4.27
N LYS A 123 -2.53 -8.96 -3.45
CA LYS A 123 -2.52 -8.27 -2.15
C LYS A 123 -2.67 -6.77 -2.28
N LEU A 124 -2.08 -6.16 -3.30
CA LEU A 124 -2.25 -4.75 -3.63
C LEU A 124 -3.72 -4.42 -3.92
N LYS A 125 -4.40 -5.23 -4.74
CA LYS A 125 -5.83 -5.05 -5.03
C LYS A 125 -6.68 -5.13 -3.76
N GLU A 126 -6.43 -6.13 -2.91
CA GLU A 126 -7.12 -6.27 -1.62
C GLU A 126 -6.98 -5.02 -0.75
N GLU A 127 -5.77 -4.43 -0.69
CA GLU A 127 -5.51 -3.20 0.07
C GLU A 127 -6.15 -1.96 -0.56
N ILE A 128 -6.12 -1.82 -1.89
CA ILE A 128 -6.81 -0.73 -2.60
C ILE A 128 -8.31 -0.79 -2.30
N SER A 129 -8.93 -1.97 -2.41
CA SER A 129 -10.35 -2.17 -2.12
C SER A 129 -10.69 -1.80 -0.68
N LYS A 130 -9.91 -2.29 0.30
CA LYS A 130 -10.12 -1.94 1.72
C LYS A 130 -10.01 -0.44 1.96
N ARG A 131 -8.94 0.20 1.45
CA ARG A 131 -8.72 1.65 1.60
C ARG A 131 -9.79 2.48 0.92
N TYR A 132 -10.33 2.01 -0.21
CA TYR A 132 -11.40 2.70 -0.90
C TYR A 132 -12.75 2.56 -0.19
N VAL A 133 -13.06 1.38 0.37
CA VAL A 133 -14.32 1.14 1.09
C VAL A 133 -14.33 1.91 2.42
N PHE A 134 -13.30 1.70 3.24
CA PHE A 134 -13.24 2.21 4.61
C PHE A 134 -12.53 3.56 4.76
N GLY A 135 -11.75 3.99 3.77
CA GLY A 135 -11.05 5.27 3.81
C GLY A 135 -12.01 6.45 3.66
N ASN A 136 -11.59 7.60 4.19
CA ASN A 136 -12.30 8.85 3.99
C ASN A 136 -12.11 9.38 2.55
N PHE A 137 -12.85 10.43 2.21
CA PHE A 137 -12.85 11.07 0.89
C PHE A 137 -11.45 11.37 0.34
N LYS A 138 -10.51 11.85 1.17
CA LYS A 138 -9.16 12.18 0.72
C LYS A 138 -8.39 10.95 0.23
N ILE A 139 -8.57 9.79 0.87
CA ILE A 139 -7.97 8.52 0.45
C ILE A 139 -8.61 8.04 -0.86
N LYS A 140 -9.94 8.15 -0.97
CA LYS A 140 -10.67 7.73 -2.18
C LYS A 140 -10.25 8.56 -3.40
N ASP A 141 -10.16 9.88 -3.23
CA ASP A 141 -9.68 10.80 -4.27
C ASP A 141 -8.25 10.45 -4.65
N PHE A 142 -7.36 10.30 -3.67
CA PHE A 142 -5.97 9.93 -3.92
C PHE A 142 -5.83 8.63 -4.73
N LEU A 143 -6.57 7.58 -4.36
CA LEU A 143 -6.56 6.31 -5.09
C LEU A 143 -7.08 6.44 -6.52
N SER A 144 -8.03 7.35 -6.74
CA SER A 144 -8.60 7.63 -8.06
C SER A 144 -7.64 8.46 -8.90
N GLU A 145 -7.08 9.53 -8.33
CA GLU A 145 -6.17 10.51 -8.97
C GLU A 145 -4.83 9.90 -9.38
N GLU A 146 -4.31 8.95 -8.61
CA GLU A 146 -3.06 8.25 -8.96
C GLU A 146 -3.27 6.99 -9.80
N GLY A 147 -4.51 6.72 -10.25
CA GLY A 147 -4.82 5.56 -11.08
C GLY A 147 -4.70 4.21 -10.37
N PHE A 148 -4.82 4.15 -9.04
CA PHE A 148 -4.82 2.87 -8.34
C PHE A 148 -6.09 2.04 -8.64
N LEU A 149 -7.20 2.72 -8.93
CA LEU A 149 -8.44 2.05 -9.33
C LEU A 149 -8.31 1.32 -10.67
N ASP A 150 -7.42 1.77 -11.56
CA ASP A 150 -7.14 1.12 -12.85
C ASP A 150 -6.53 -0.29 -12.73
N ILE A 151 -6.01 -0.61 -11.55
CA ILE A 151 -5.44 -1.93 -11.25
C ILE A 151 -6.55 -2.98 -11.06
N LEU A 152 -7.74 -2.54 -10.64
CA LEU A 152 -8.88 -3.39 -10.33
C LEU A 152 -9.61 -3.81 -11.61
N SER A 153 -10.16 -5.02 -11.62
CA SER A 153 -11.08 -5.43 -12.68
C SER A 153 -12.39 -4.64 -12.56
N LYS A 154 -13.19 -4.65 -13.63
CA LYS A 154 -14.51 -4.04 -13.61
C LYS A 154 -15.40 -4.60 -12.52
N GLU A 155 -15.40 -5.92 -12.34
CA GLU A 155 -16.17 -6.61 -11.30
C GLU A 155 -15.69 -6.21 -9.90
N GLU A 156 -14.37 -6.13 -9.70
CA GLU A 156 -13.77 -5.67 -8.44
C GLU A 156 -14.18 -4.22 -8.15
N LEU A 157 -14.13 -3.32 -9.13
CA LEU A 157 -14.56 -1.91 -8.99
C LEU A 157 -16.05 -1.79 -8.66
N LEU A 158 -16.91 -2.53 -9.36
CA LEU A 158 -18.35 -2.50 -9.12
C LEU A 158 -18.71 -2.99 -7.71
N SER A 159 -17.93 -3.92 -7.15
CA SER A 159 -18.12 -4.37 -5.77
C SER A 159 -17.84 -3.29 -4.71
N LEU A 160 -17.18 -2.18 -5.09
CA LEU A 160 -16.88 -1.05 -4.20
C LEU A 160 -17.98 0.02 -4.20
N VAL A 161 -18.97 -0.09 -5.08
CA VAL A 161 -20.01 0.93 -5.29
C VAL A 161 -21.34 0.41 -4.73
N ASP A 162 -21.98 1.23 -3.90
CA ASP A 162 -23.34 0.93 -3.43
C ASP A 162 -24.27 0.81 -4.65
N GLU A 163 -25.08 -0.26 -4.67
CA GLU A 163 -25.98 -0.57 -5.79
C GLU A 163 -25.27 -0.93 -7.11
N GLY A 164 -24.02 -1.40 -7.09
CA GLY A 164 -23.29 -1.87 -8.28
C GLY A 164 -24.05 -2.91 -9.13
N ASP A 165 -24.99 -3.66 -8.56
CA ASP A 165 -25.88 -4.57 -9.30
C ASP A 165 -26.83 -3.86 -10.27
N ILE A 166 -27.18 -2.59 -10.00
CA ILE A 166 -27.97 -1.75 -10.92
C ILE A 166 -27.22 -1.60 -12.23
N PHE A 167 -25.89 -1.53 -12.17
CA PHE A 167 -25.06 -1.38 -13.33
C PHE A 167 -25.16 -2.59 -14.28
N LEU A 168 -25.04 -3.80 -13.73
CA LEU A 168 -25.20 -5.04 -14.49
C LEU A 168 -26.59 -5.14 -15.14
N LYS A 169 -27.63 -4.66 -14.44
CA LYS A 169 -29.00 -4.59 -14.97
C LYS A 169 -29.12 -3.55 -16.10
N LEU A 170 -28.49 -2.39 -15.97
CA LEU A 170 -28.49 -1.36 -17.00
C LEU A 170 -27.79 -1.85 -18.27
N GLU A 171 -26.68 -2.57 -18.16
CA GLU A 171 -26.00 -3.17 -19.32
C GLU A 171 -26.90 -4.14 -20.08
N GLN A 172 -27.66 -4.96 -19.35
CA GLN A 172 -28.64 -5.88 -19.94
C GLN A 172 -29.77 -5.14 -20.66
N LEU A 173 -30.28 -4.05 -20.06
CA LEU A 173 -31.38 -3.26 -20.62
C LEU A 173 -30.94 -2.46 -21.86
N VAL A 174 -29.74 -1.89 -21.83
CA VAL A 174 -29.19 -1.08 -22.93
C VAL A 174 -28.57 -1.96 -24.02
N GLY A 175 -28.27 -3.22 -23.71
CA GLY A 175 -27.64 -4.17 -24.64
C GLY A 175 -26.20 -3.79 -24.99
N GLN A 176 -25.54 -3.02 -24.14
CA GLN A 176 -24.17 -2.54 -24.34
C GLN A 176 -23.40 -2.59 -23.03
N THR A 177 -22.10 -2.89 -23.15
CA THR A 177 -21.19 -2.81 -22.02
C THR A 177 -20.96 -1.34 -21.68
N LEU A 178 -21.39 -0.93 -20.50
CA LEU A 178 -21.12 0.37 -19.93
C LEU A 178 -19.72 0.33 -19.31
N ARG A 179 -18.98 1.45 -19.41
CA ARG A 179 -17.59 1.56 -18.93
C ARG A 179 -17.48 2.56 -17.78
N ILE A 180 -16.83 2.13 -16.71
CA ILE A 180 -16.40 3.03 -15.65
C ILE A 180 -15.24 3.83 -16.20
N ASN A 181 -15.37 5.15 -16.25
CA ASN A 181 -14.29 6.04 -16.61
C ASN A 181 -13.32 6.15 -15.44
N THR A 182 -12.06 5.91 -15.75
CA THR A 182 -10.91 6.13 -14.88
C THR A 182 -9.91 7.01 -15.63
N ILE A 183 -8.79 7.34 -14.99
CA ILE A 183 -7.78 8.24 -15.58
C ILE A 183 -7.18 7.65 -16.85
N ASP A 184 -6.87 6.36 -16.82
CA ASP A 184 -6.25 5.69 -17.96
C ASP A 184 -7.25 5.24 -19.02
N PHE A 185 -8.55 5.16 -18.66
CA PHE A 185 -9.60 4.66 -19.56
C PHE A 185 -10.79 5.63 -19.69
N PRO A 186 -10.61 6.83 -20.26
CA PRO A 186 -11.70 7.75 -20.51
C PRO A 186 -12.57 7.32 -21.70
N ASP A 187 -13.87 7.19 -21.50
CA ASP A 187 -14.86 6.93 -22.53
C ASP A 187 -15.97 8.01 -22.52
N PRO A 188 -16.26 8.69 -23.65
CA PRO A 188 -17.33 9.68 -23.74
C PRO A 188 -18.72 9.15 -23.40
N LYS A 189 -18.92 7.82 -23.45
CA LYS A 189 -20.16 7.13 -23.08
C LYS A 189 -20.02 6.36 -21.77
N GLY A 190 -18.89 6.51 -21.08
CA GLY A 190 -18.69 6.00 -19.73
C GLY A 190 -19.22 6.96 -18.67
N PHE A 191 -19.16 6.53 -17.42
CA PHE A 191 -19.63 7.25 -16.24
C PHE A 191 -18.53 7.24 -15.19
N VAL A 192 -18.53 8.21 -14.30
CA VAL A 192 -17.49 8.35 -13.28
C VAL A 192 -18.06 7.91 -11.94
N ILE A 193 -17.24 7.26 -11.12
CA ILE A 193 -17.57 7.04 -9.72
C ILE A 193 -16.99 8.20 -8.93
N ASN A 194 -17.85 9.03 -8.35
CA ASN A 194 -17.46 10.14 -7.51
C ASN A 194 -18.08 9.97 -6.11
N LYS A 195 -17.23 9.93 -5.08
CA LYS A 195 -17.67 9.72 -3.67
C LYS A 195 -18.52 8.46 -3.49
N GLY A 196 -18.22 7.40 -4.24
CA GLY A 196 -18.98 6.13 -4.20
C GLY A 196 -20.34 6.20 -4.90
N LEU A 197 -20.64 7.27 -5.63
CA LEU A 197 -21.84 7.44 -6.44
C LEU A 197 -21.50 7.48 -7.92
N ILE A 198 -22.40 6.99 -8.76
CA ILE A 198 -22.28 7.10 -10.21
C ILE A 198 -22.74 8.50 -10.63
N THR A 199 -21.90 9.22 -11.37
CA THR A 199 -22.17 10.58 -11.89
C THR A 199 -21.88 10.71 -13.37
#